data_AF-A0AAU1PWS0-F1
#
_entry.id   AF-A0AAU1PWS0-F1
#
_cell.length_a   1.000
_cell.length_b   1.000
_cell.length_c   1.000
_cell.angle_alpha   90.00
_cell.angle_beta   90.00
_cell.angle_gamma   90.00
#
_symmetry.space_group_name_H-M   'P 1'
#
loop_
_entity.id
_entity.type
_entity.pdbx_description
1 polymer ?
#
loop_
_entity_poly.entity_id
_entity_poly.type
_entity_poly.pdbx_seq_one_letter_code
_entity_poly.pdbx_strand_id
1 'polypeptide(L)'
;MAGNPPFRVILRMEILPGVQEEFEKVWWEVASVIARQPANRGQTLVRSVEEERVYYVITDWQDEPTFRAFELSEAHVEHRRRLQPYRSGGHMTVTQTVYDLPPAPPVAEVPAQRTTAPAGDRVAFIGLGNMGAGMAHSLIDSGRALTVFNRTVAKTTPLAQAGAAVAASAAEAAAGASVVVLSLSDEPAVEDVLFGQIVPVLAPGAVVIDTSTVSPAYAKESAARLSAAGLRRVEACVVGNPFQAREGKLRVYTSGEQADIDEVRPLLDAIGSEVVHLGAPGTAATIKLIFNLLLGAQVASLAEAVAYGVEAGLDRDSLLGAIAGSGFSSIVMRFRAELMRKSSYEPAFFRSTLMEKDLRLAIDDAALAGVRLPVLDTVRESFAAAVAAGDGDKDASVLIEHTTAATKGKGGRP
;
A
#
# COMPACT_ATOMS: atom_id res chain seq x y z
N MET A 1 13.29 40.01 -3.87
CA MET A 1 12.70 39.90 -5.22
C MET A 1 11.81 38.67 -5.21
N ALA A 2 10.49 38.84 -5.32
CA ALA A 2 9.58 37.69 -5.33
C ALA A 2 9.84 36.91 -6.63
N GLY A 3 10.31 35.66 -6.51
CA GLY A 3 10.47 34.78 -7.67
C GLY A 3 9.11 34.48 -8.30
N ASN A 4 9.11 34.11 -9.58
CA ASN A 4 7.89 33.68 -10.25
C ASN A 4 7.28 32.46 -9.54
N PRO A 5 5.95 32.39 -9.38
CA PRO A 5 5.31 31.29 -8.67
C PRO A 5 5.39 29.98 -9.46
N PRO A 6 5.28 28.82 -8.76
CA PRO A 6 5.25 27.52 -9.40
C PRO A 6 4.10 27.40 -10.41
N PHE A 7 4.34 26.63 -11.46
CA PHE A 7 3.50 26.63 -12.65
C PHE A 7 3.12 25.20 -13.05
N ARG A 8 1.84 24.95 -13.31
CA ARG A 8 1.35 23.63 -13.72
C ARG A 8 0.87 23.66 -15.17
N VAL A 9 1.27 22.63 -15.90
CA VAL A 9 0.82 22.35 -17.27
C VAL A 9 -0.01 21.08 -17.25
N ILE A 10 -1.20 21.14 -17.83
CA ILE A 10 -2.09 20.00 -18.03
C ILE A 10 -2.27 19.82 -19.52
N LEU A 11 -1.73 18.73 -20.06
CA LEU A 11 -1.87 18.36 -21.45
C LEU A 11 -2.88 17.22 -21.57
N ARG A 12 -4.04 17.51 -22.16
CA ARG A 12 -5.00 16.48 -22.58
C ARG A 12 -4.56 15.93 -23.93
N MET A 13 -4.44 14.61 -24.02
CA MET A 13 -4.10 13.88 -25.25
C MET A 13 -5.19 12.87 -25.58
N GLU A 14 -5.59 12.85 -26.83
CA GLU A 14 -6.45 11.80 -27.37
C GLU A 14 -5.58 10.81 -28.15
N ILE A 15 -5.67 9.54 -27.78
CA ILE A 15 -4.85 8.46 -28.32
C ILE A 15 -5.64 7.65 -29.33
N LEU A 16 -4.99 7.23 -30.41
CA LEU A 16 -5.57 6.37 -31.42
C LEU A 16 -5.99 5.02 -30.80
N PRO A 17 -7.08 4.40 -31.29
CA PRO A 17 -7.53 3.11 -30.77
C PRO A 17 -6.51 2.00 -31.07
N GLY A 18 -6.26 1.14 -30.09
CA GLY A 18 -5.42 -0.06 -30.23
C GLY A 18 -3.92 0.17 -30.04
N VAL A 19 -3.48 1.40 -29.75
CA VAL A 19 -2.05 1.74 -29.57
C VAL A 19 -1.74 2.32 -28.18
N GLN A 20 -2.67 2.20 -27.22
CA GLN A 20 -2.55 2.78 -25.88
C GLN A 20 -1.35 2.23 -25.08
N GLU A 21 -1.12 0.91 -25.13
CA GLU A 21 0.01 0.28 -24.43
C GLU A 21 1.36 0.73 -25.00
N GLU A 22 1.47 0.83 -26.33
CA GLU A 22 2.67 1.34 -27.00
C GLU A 22 2.90 2.82 -26.70
N PHE A 23 1.82 3.61 -26.71
CA PHE A 23 1.85 5.01 -26.31
C PHE A 23 2.37 5.17 -24.88
N GLU A 24 1.86 4.39 -23.91
CA GLU A 24 2.30 4.45 -22.52
C GLU A 24 3.79 4.12 -22.38
N LYS A 25 4.27 3.10 -23.11
CA LYS A 25 5.69 2.73 -23.13
C LYS A 25 6.58 3.87 -23.66
N VAL A 26 6.23 4.43 -24.82
CA VAL A 26 6.99 5.54 -25.43
C VAL A 26 6.90 6.80 -24.57
N TRP A 27 5.75 7.04 -23.93
CA TRP A 27 5.57 8.13 -22.99
C TRP A 27 6.51 8.00 -21.79
N TRP A 28 6.65 6.81 -21.19
CA TRP A 28 7.54 6.61 -20.05
C TRP A 28 9.01 6.88 -20.41
N GLU A 29 9.45 6.50 -21.61
CA GLU A 29 10.80 6.81 -22.09
C GLU A 29 11.00 8.32 -22.22
N VAL A 30 10.06 9.03 -22.85
CA VAL A 30 10.08 10.49 -22.98
C VAL A 30 10.02 11.18 -21.61
N ALA A 31 9.10 10.78 -20.74
CA ALA A 31 8.86 11.36 -19.43
C ALA A 31 10.10 11.25 -18.54
N SER A 32 10.86 10.16 -18.64
CA SER A 32 12.11 9.99 -17.89
C SER A 32 13.17 11.06 -18.21
N VAL A 33 13.15 11.62 -19.43
CA VAL A 33 14.05 12.70 -19.85
C VAL A 33 13.53 14.06 -19.41
N ILE A 34 12.21 14.27 -19.46
CA ILE A 34 11.56 15.51 -19.01
C ILE A 34 11.68 15.66 -17.49
N ALA A 35 11.53 14.58 -16.73
CA ALA A 35 11.67 14.57 -15.27
C ALA A 35 13.09 14.93 -14.79
N ARG A 36 14.11 14.80 -15.65
CA ARG A 36 15.50 15.20 -15.34
C ARG A 36 15.79 16.68 -15.59
N GLN A 37 14.83 17.44 -16.12
CA GLN A 37 15.01 18.88 -16.29
C GLN A 37 15.08 19.55 -14.91
N PRO A 38 16.11 20.36 -14.62
CA PRO A 38 16.26 20.98 -13.29
C PRO A 38 15.07 21.82 -12.83
N ALA A 39 14.31 22.38 -13.78
CA ALA A 39 13.12 23.18 -13.53
C ALA A 39 11.83 22.36 -13.40
N ASN A 40 11.85 21.04 -13.66
CA ASN A 40 10.69 20.18 -13.50
C ASN A 40 10.55 19.73 -12.04
N ARG A 41 9.36 19.86 -11.47
CA ARG A 41 9.03 19.50 -10.07
C ARG A 41 8.24 18.20 -9.95
N GLY A 42 7.87 17.58 -11.06
CA GLY A 42 7.07 16.36 -11.08
C GLY A 42 6.25 16.23 -12.36
N GLN A 43 5.99 14.98 -12.76
CA GLN A 43 5.19 14.64 -13.93
C GLN A 43 4.38 13.37 -13.67
N THR A 44 3.10 13.38 -14.07
CA THR A 44 2.23 12.21 -13.98
C THR A 44 1.44 12.03 -15.28
N LEU A 45 1.32 10.79 -15.74
CA LEU A 45 0.35 10.38 -16.75
C LEU A 45 -0.89 9.83 -16.06
N VAL A 46 -2.05 10.36 -16.40
CA VAL A 46 -3.34 9.92 -15.86
C VAL A 46 -4.23 9.51 -17.04
N ARG A 47 -4.73 8.28 -17.03
CA ARG A 47 -5.76 7.86 -17.98
C ARG A 47 -7.12 8.38 -17.52
N SER A 48 -7.91 8.93 -18.44
CA SER A 48 -9.28 9.34 -18.17
C SER A 48 -10.14 8.11 -17.84
N VAL A 49 -10.94 8.22 -16.79
CA VAL A 49 -11.89 7.18 -16.38
C VAL A 49 -13.22 7.28 -17.13
N GLU A 50 -13.49 8.43 -17.75
CA GLU A 50 -14.71 8.70 -18.51
C GLU A 50 -14.51 8.48 -20.02
N GLU A 51 -13.29 8.69 -20.50
CA GLU A 51 -12.96 8.64 -21.92
C GLU A 51 -11.78 7.68 -22.15
N GLU A 52 -12.07 6.47 -22.63
CA GLU A 52 -11.11 5.35 -22.73
C GLU A 52 -9.79 5.68 -23.45
N ARG A 53 -9.83 6.65 -24.37
CA ARG A 53 -8.73 7.08 -25.23
C ARG A 53 -8.06 8.39 -24.80
N VAL A 54 -8.46 8.95 -23.67
CA VAL A 54 -7.96 10.25 -23.21
C VAL A 54 -6.97 10.06 -22.08
N TYR A 55 -5.86 10.79 -22.20
CA TYR A 55 -4.80 10.84 -21.22
C TYR A 55 -4.53 12.29 -20.83
N TYR A 56 -4.21 12.51 -19.57
CA TYR A 56 -3.76 13.79 -19.04
C TYR A 56 -2.30 13.67 -18.61
N VAL A 57 -1.45 14.53 -19.13
CA VAL A 57 -0.09 14.72 -18.62
C VAL A 57 -0.08 15.96 -17.77
N ILE A 58 0.18 15.78 -16.49
CA ILE A 58 0.26 16.86 -15.51
C ILE A 58 1.72 17.04 -15.16
N THR A 59 2.28 18.21 -15.44
CA THR A 59 3.67 18.54 -15.11
C THR A 59 3.75 19.83 -14.32
N ASP A 60 4.51 19.80 -13.24
CA ASP A 60 4.80 20.96 -12.39
C ASP A 60 6.19 21.50 -12.70
N TRP A 61 6.30 22.83 -12.76
CA TRP A 61 7.52 23.54 -13.12
C TRP A 61 7.83 24.62 -12.10
N GLN A 62 9.13 24.93 -11.98
CA GLN A 62 9.64 25.96 -11.10
C GLN A 62 8.98 27.32 -11.36
N ASP A 63 8.83 27.69 -12.63
CA ASP A 63 8.11 28.87 -13.08
C ASP A 63 7.69 28.74 -14.55
N GLU A 64 6.81 29.62 -15.03
CA GLU A 64 6.36 29.61 -16.42
C GLU A 64 7.50 29.87 -17.43
N PRO A 65 8.40 30.85 -17.26
CA PRO A 65 9.46 31.11 -18.24
C PRO A 65 10.39 29.92 -18.48
N THR A 66 10.75 29.17 -17.44
CA THR A 66 11.59 27.96 -17.57
C THR A 66 10.86 26.85 -18.33
N PHE A 67 9.56 26.66 -18.10
CA PHE A 67 8.75 25.75 -18.92
C PHE A 67 8.72 26.21 -20.39
N ARG A 68 8.47 27.49 -20.67
CA ARG A 68 8.39 27.99 -22.06
C ARG A 68 9.72 27.84 -22.80
N ALA A 69 10.84 28.04 -22.11
CA ALA A 69 12.17 27.77 -22.67
C ALA A 69 12.36 26.28 -22.99
N PHE A 70 11.91 25.39 -22.10
CA PHE A 70 11.91 23.95 -22.35
C PHE A 70 10.97 23.55 -23.50
N GLU A 71 9.77 24.11 -23.57
CA GLU A 71 8.76 23.85 -24.61
C GLU A 71 9.29 24.11 -26.03
N LEU A 72 10.21 25.09 -26.16
CA LEU A 72 10.86 25.45 -27.42
C LEU A 72 12.17 24.69 -27.68
N SER A 73 12.65 23.88 -26.73
CA SER A 73 13.91 23.14 -26.87
C SER A 73 13.84 22.02 -27.91
N GLU A 74 14.96 21.72 -28.57
CA GLU A 74 15.06 20.59 -29.51
C GLU A 74 14.67 19.26 -28.87
N ALA A 75 15.02 19.06 -27.60
CA ALA A 75 14.65 17.87 -26.84
C ALA A 75 13.11 17.73 -26.71
N HIS A 76 12.40 18.82 -26.39
CA HIS A 76 10.94 18.78 -26.30
C HIS A 76 10.27 18.63 -27.68
N VAL A 77 10.85 19.21 -28.74
CA VAL A 77 10.38 19.00 -30.11
C VAL A 77 10.47 17.52 -30.50
N GLU A 78 11.59 16.86 -30.20
CA GLU A 78 11.78 15.43 -30.47
C GLU A 78 10.82 14.57 -29.62
N HIS A 79 10.60 14.90 -28.36
CA HIS A 79 9.59 14.25 -27.52
C HIS A 79 8.19 14.32 -28.12
N ARG A 80 7.77 15.49 -28.63
CA ARG A 80 6.48 15.65 -29.31
C ARG A 80 6.41 14.82 -30.59
N ARG A 81 7.50 14.77 -31.35
CA ARG A 81 7.60 13.97 -32.57
C ARG A 81 7.44 12.47 -32.29
N ARG A 82 8.04 11.96 -31.22
CA ARG A 82 7.91 10.54 -30.80
C ARG A 82 6.50 10.17 -30.35
N LEU A 83 5.77 11.12 -29.76
CA LEU A 83 4.38 10.90 -29.32
C LEU A 83 3.34 11.18 -30.40
N GLN A 84 3.69 11.91 -31.47
CA GLN A 84 2.78 12.29 -32.55
C GLN A 84 2.08 11.09 -33.21
N PRO A 85 2.74 9.95 -33.51
CA PRO A 85 2.10 8.82 -34.20
C PRO A 85 0.93 8.20 -33.43
N TYR A 86 0.89 8.39 -32.12
CA TYR A 86 -0.14 7.81 -31.25
C TYR A 86 -1.35 8.72 -31.04
N ARG A 87 -1.27 9.99 -31.46
CA ARG A 87 -2.26 11.01 -31.10
C ARG A 87 -3.25 11.26 -32.22
N SER A 88 -4.54 11.25 -31.88
CA SER A 88 -5.61 11.77 -32.74
C SER A 88 -5.93 13.24 -32.46
N GLY A 89 -5.52 13.76 -31.31
CA GLY A 89 -5.83 15.12 -30.88
C GLY A 89 -5.23 15.51 -29.53
N GLY A 90 -5.62 16.68 -29.03
CA GLY A 90 -5.28 17.16 -27.69
C GLY A 90 -5.19 18.67 -27.56
N HIS A 91 -5.25 19.15 -26.33
CA HIS A 91 -5.12 20.57 -25.98
C HIS A 91 -4.30 20.70 -24.70
N MET A 92 -3.49 21.75 -24.64
CA MET A 92 -2.68 22.10 -23.47
C MET A 92 -3.29 23.30 -22.75
N THR A 93 -3.61 23.11 -21.47
CA THR A 93 -4.02 24.18 -20.57
C THR A 93 -2.90 24.47 -19.59
N VAL A 94 -2.69 25.74 -19.29
CA VAL A 94 -1.70 26.20 -18.31
C VAL A 94 -2.41 26.89 -17.14
N THR A 95 -1.97 26.60 -15.92
CA THR A 95 -2.59 27.13 -14.69
C THR A 95 -1.52 27.49 -13.67
N GLN A 96 -1.70 28.58 -12.93
CA GLN A 96 -0.86 28.87 -11.75
C GLN A 96 -1.10 27.82 -10.66
N THR A 97 -0.04 27.39 -9.99
CA THR A 97 -0.15 26.46 -8.87
C THR A 97 -0.67 27.23 -7.65
N VAL A 98 -1.94 27.01 -7.28
CA VAL A 98 -2.65 27.78 -6.22
C VAL A 98 -2.24 27.31 -4.80
N TYR A 99 -1.48 26.22 -4.69
CA TYR A 99 -0.97 25.73 -3.41
C TYR A 99 0.38 25.01 -3.63
N ASP A 100 1.48 25.59 -3.14
CA ASP A 100 2.74 24.88 -2.99
C ASP A 100 2.53 23.92 -1.82
N LEU A 101 2.20 22.65 -2.10
CA LEU A 101 2.48 21.60 -1.13
C LEU A 101 3.98 21.71 -0.83
N PRO A 102 4.42 21.77 0.44
CA PRO A 102 5.84 21.78 0.73
C PRO A 102 6.47 20.61 -0.04
N PRO A 103 7.63 20.82 -0.69
CA PRO A 103 8.29 19.72 -1.38
C PRO A 103 8.35 18.57 -0.40
N ALA A 104 7.88 17.39 -0.83
CA ALA A 104 8.07 16.19 -0.06
C ALA A 104 9.54 16.20 0.40
N PRO A 105 9.84 15.89 1.69
CA PRO A 105 11.22 15.77 2.11
C PRO A 105 11.92 14.92 1.06
N PRO A 106 13.12 15.32 0.58
CA PRO A 106 13.77 14.62 -0.51
C PRO A 106 13.69 13.15 -0.16
N VAL A 107 12.98 12.37 -0.99
CA VAL A 107 13.12 10.93 -0.98
C VAL A 107 14.60 10.78 -1.18
N ALA A 108 15.31 10.39 -0.12
CA ALA A 108 16.74 10.15 -0.22
C ALA A 108 16.90 9.34 -1.49
N GLU A 109 17.68 9.85 -2.45
CA GLU A 109 17.94 9.13 -3.68
C GLU A 109 18.31 7.72 -3.24
N VAL A 110 17.41 6.75 -3.46
CA VAL A 110 17.78 5.36 -3.38
C VAL A 110 18.88 5.28 -4.42
N PRO A 111 20.14 5.03 -4.02
CA PRO A 111 21.24 5.15 -4.96
C PRO A 111 20.90 4.30 -6.17
N ALA A 112 21.03 4.88 -7.36
CA ALA A 112 21.08 4.13 -8.62
C ALA A 112 22.40 3.33 -8.69
N GLN A 113 22.73 2.65 -7.60
CA GLN A 113 23.53 1.45 -7.59
C GLN A 113 22.55 0.37 -7.16
N ARG A 114 21.94 -0.29 -8.16
CA ARG A 114 21.53 -1.68 -7.98
C ARG A 114 22.82 -2.45 -7.70
N THR A 115 23.27 -2.38 -6.45
CA THR A 115 24.32 -3.25 -5.96
C THR A 115 23.75 -4.64 -6.09
N THR A 116 24.27 -5.40 -7.04
CA THR A 116 24.20 -6.85 -6.98
C THR A 116 24.75 -7.23 -5.60
N ALA A 117 23.87 -7.57 -4.66
CA ALA A 117 24.28 -8.19 -3.42
C ALA A 117 25.08 -9.45 -3.79
N PRO A 118 26.12 -9.80 -3.01
CA PRO A 118 26.89 -11.00 -3.27
C PRO A 118 25.95 -12.21 -3.35
N ALA A 119 26.28 -13.15 -4.23
CA ALA A 119 25.63 -14.45 -4.26
C ALA A 119 25.72 -15.08 -2.85
N GLY A 120 24.61 -15.19 -2.11
CA GLY A 120 24.68 -15.74 -0.75
C GLY A 120 23.37 -15.85 0.04
N ASP A 121 22.50 -14.85 0.04
CA ASP A 121 21.36 -14.87 0.97
C ASP A 121 20.18 -15.66 0.43
N ARG A 122 20.02 -16.90 0.93
CA ARG A 122 18.81 -17.69 0.75
C ARG A 122 17.71 -17.09 1.62
N VAL A 123 16.74 -16.45 0.98
CA VAL A 123 15.59 -15.85 1.65
C VAL A 123 14.37 -16.77 1.53
N ALA A 124 13.77 -17.10 2.66
CA ALA A 124 12.46 -17.75 2.69
C ALA A 124 11.36 -16.70 2.81
N PHE A 125 10.27 -16.84 2.07
CA PHE A 125 9.08 -15.99 2.22
C PHE A 125 7.85 -16.84 2.52
N ILE A 126 7.22 -16.59 3.65
CA ILE A 126 6.15 -17.45 4.18
C ILE A 126 4.89 -16.63 4.43
N GLY A 127 3.83 -17.02 3.73
CA GLY A 127 2.53 -16.32 3.74
C GLY A 127 2.33 -15.47 2.49
N LEU A 128 1.60 -16.01 1.51
CA LEU A 128 1.36 -15.39 0.21
C LEU A 128 -0.07 -14.88 0.08
N GLY A 129 -0.53 -14.13 1.09
CA GLY A 129 -1.74 -13.33 1.00
C GLY A 129 -1.57 -12.13 0.05
N ASN A 130 -2.55 -11.24 -0.03
CA ASN A 130 -2.50 -10.09 -0.95
C ASN A 130 -1.23 -9.22 -0.76
N MET A 131 -0.87 -8.93 0.50
CA MET A 131 0.34 -8.18 0.82
C MET A 131 1.60 -9.02 0.59
N GLY A 132 1.64 -10.23 1.13
CA GLY A 132 2.81 -11.10 1.05
C GLY A 132 3.21 -11.47 -0.38
N ALA A 133 2.24 -11.78 -1.25
CA ALA A 133 2.51 -12.06 -2.66
C ALA A 133 3.09 -10.84 -3.40
N GLY A 134 2.59 -9.62 -3.11
CA GLY A 134 3.14 -8.39 -3.66
C GLY A 134 4.58 -8.15 -3.21
N MET A 135 4.84 -8.26 -1.90
CA MET A 135 6.18 -8.10 -1.33
C MET A 135 7.18 -9.13 -1.89
N ALA A 136 6.77 -10.40 -1.99
CA ALA A 136 7.61 -11.45 -2.54
C ALA A 136 7.93 -11.22 -4.03
N HIS A 137 6.97 -10.74 -4.83
CA HIS A 137 7.26 -10.31 -6.19
C HIS A 137 8.26 -9.15 -6.24
N SER A 138 8.11 -8.14 -5.38
CA SER A 138 9.05 -7.01 -5.33
C SER A 138 10.48 -7.46 -5.00
N LEU A 139 10.61 -8.43 -4.09
CA LEU A 139 11.88 -9.07 -3.76
C LEU A 139 12.48 -9.83 -4.95
N ILE A 140 11.67 -10.59 -5.70
CA ILE A 140 12.13 -11.28 -6.92
C ILE A 140 12.60 -10.27 -7.97
N ASP A 141 11.83 -9.21 -8.21
CA ASP A 141 12.15 -8.16 -9.19
C ASP A 141 13.42 -7.38 -8.80
N SER A 142 13.77 -7.36 -7.51
CA SER A 142 15.06 -6.85 -7.03
C SER A 142 16.25 -7.79 -7.26
N GLY A 143 16.03 -8.95 -7.88
CA GLY A 143 17.05 -9.94 -8.25
C GLY A 143 17.34 -10.98 -7.17
N ARG A 144 16.43 -11.17 -6.19
CA ARG A 144 16.65 -12.10 -5.06
C ARG A 144 16.10 -13.48 -5.36
N ALA A 145 16.89 -14.50 -5.02
CA ALA A 145 16.41 -15.88 -5.01
C ALA A 145 15.53 -16.11 -3.78
N LEU A 146 14.26 -16.47 -3.99
CA LEU A 146 13.31 -16.76 -2.93
C LEU A 146 12.90 -18.24 -2.94
N THR A 147 12.80 -18.82 -1.75
CA THR A 147 12.00 -20.02 -1.51
C THR A 147 10.70 -19.60 -0.83
N VAL A 148 9.56 -19.90 -1.44
CA VAL A 148 8.26 -19.45 -0.95
C VAL A 148 7.42 -20.60 -0.45
N PHE A 149 6.63 -20.33 0.59
CA PHE A 149 5.62 -21.26 1.07
C PHE A 149 4.32 -20.54 1.42
N ASN A 150 3.20 -21.21 1.11
CA ASN A 150 1.89 -20.80 1.58
C ASN A 150 1.01 -22.03 1.78
N ARG A 151 0.21 -22.04 2.85
CA ARG A 151 -0.75 -23.12 3.16
C ARG A 151 -1.67 -23.45 1.98
N THR A 152 -2.15 -22.45 1.26
CA THR A 152 -2.91 -22.63 0.02
C THR A 152 -1.92 -22.66 -1.15
N VAL A 153 -1.60 -23.86 -1.64
CA VAL A 153 -0.61 -24.08 -2.70
C VAL A 153 -0.89 -23.24 -3.95
N ALA A 154 -2.15 -23.09 -4.36
CA ALA A 154 -2.50 -22.31 -5.55
C ALA A 154 -1.95 -20.87 -5.54
N LYS A 155 -1.73 -20.28 -4.35
CA LYS A 155 -1.16 -18.92 -4.20
C LYS A 155 0.34 -18.82 -4.49
N THR A 156 1.07 -19.94 -4.59
CA THR A 156 2.49 -19.95 -4.94
C THR A 156 2.72 -19.88 -6.45
N THR A 157 1.72 -20.26 -7.26
CA THR A 157 1.82 -20.37 -8.72
C THR A 157 2.38 -19.10 -9.40
N PRO A 158 1.88 -17.88 -9.10
CA PRO A 158 2.40 -16.67 -9.75
C PRO A 158 3.87 -16.39 -9.41
N LEU A 159 4.31 -16.75 -8.19
CA LEU A 159 5.70 -16.56 -7.79
C LEU A 159 6.63 -17.61 -8.39
N ALA A 160 6.16 -18.86 -8.52
CA ALA A 160 6.89 -19.90 -9.24
C ALA A 160 7.15 -19.49 -10.69
N GLN A 161 6.14 -18.93 -11.35
CA GLN A 161 6.26 -18.38 -12.71
C GLN A 161 7.23 -17.19 -12.78
N ALA A 162 7.33 -16.42 -11.70
CA ALA A 162 8.31 -15.34 -11.56
C ALA A 162 9.73 -15.82 -11.16
N GLY A 163 9.93 -17.13 -10.95
CA GLY A 163 11.26 -17.70 -10.67
C GLY A 163 11.53 -18.05 -9.21
N ALA A 164 10.54 -17.98 -8.31
CA ALA A 164 10.70 -18.47 -6.95
C ALA A 164 10.69 -20.01 -6.88
N ALA A 165 11.51 -20.56 -5.99
CA ALA A 165 11.39 -21.96 -5.58
C ALA A 165 10.16 -22.13 -4.67
N VAL A 166 9.42 -23.22 -4.81
CA VAL A 166 8.24 -23.51 -3.97
C VAL A 166 8.54 -24.69 -3.07
N ALA A 167 8.43 -24.49 -1.77
CA ALA A 167 8.56 -25.55 -0.78
C ALA A 167 7.20 -26.19 -0.45
N ALA A 168 7.21 -27.45 0.00
CA ALA A 168 5.99 -28.16 0.42
C ALA A 168 5.58 -27.83 1.87
N SER A 169 6.47 -27.23 2.66
CA SER A 169 6.19 -26.79 4.04
C SER A 169 6.95 -25.51 4.41
N ALA A 170 6.52 -24.84 5.49
CA ALA A 170 7.23 -23.68 6.04
C ALA A 170 8.64 -24.06 6.52
N ALA A 171 8.78 -25.23 7.14
CA ALA A 171 10.06 -25.77 7.60
C ALA A 171 11.02 -26.01 6.42
N GLU A 172 10.53 -26.60 5.33
CA GLU A 172 11.33 -26.81 4.11
C GLU A 172 11.73 -25.47 3.47
N ALA A 173 10.85 -24.47 3.44
CA ALA A 173 11.20 -23.14 2.93
C ALA A 173 12.31 -22.48 3.76
N ALA A 174 12.25 -22.61 5.08
CA ALA A 174 13.19 -22.01 6.01
C ALA A 174 14.52 -22.77 6.14
N ALA A 175 14.57 -24.05 5.72
CA ALA A 175 15.76 -24.87 5.86
C ALA A 175 16.97 -24.26 5.11
N GLY A 176 17.98 -23.85 5.86
CA GLY A 176 19.19 -23.22 5.33
C GLY A 176 19.02 -21.76 4.88
N ALA A 177 17.87 -21.14 5.12
CA ALA A 177 17.67 -19.71 4.89
C ALA A 177 18.44 -18.89 5.94
N SER A 178 19.13 -17.82 5.51
CA SER A 178 19.74 -16.85 6.42
C SER A 178 18.72 -15.81 6.89
N VAL A 179 17.70 -15.55 6.08
CA VAL A 179 16.60 -14.64 6.39
C VAL A 179 15.26 -15.29 6.05
N VAL A 180 14.29 -15.16 6.95
CA VAL A 180 12.90 -15.57 6.74
C VAL A 180 12.00 -14.35 6.85
N VAL A 181 11.17 -14.11 5.83
CA VAL A 181 10.14 -13.08 5.84
C VAL A 181 8.78 -13.71 6.09
N LEU A 182 8.06 -13.23 7.10
CA LEU A 182 6.70 -13.67 7.44
C LEU A 182 5.67 -12.61 7.06
N SER A 183 4.56 -13.03 6.46
CA SER A 183 3.38 -12.21 6.21
C SER A 183 2.10 -13.02 6.47
N LEU A 184 1.76 -13.18 7.75
CA LEU A 184 0.69 -14.07 8.23
C LEU A 184 -0.54 -13.30 8.73
N SER A 185 -1.68 -13.98 8.88
CA SER A 185 -2.97 -13.34 9.13
C SER A 185 -3.15 -12.82 10.55
N ASP A 186 -2.61 -13.54 11.53
CA ASP A 186 -2.88 -13.34 12.96
C ASP A 186 -1.81 -14.05 13.81
N GLU A 187 -1.84 -13.79 15.12
CA GLU A 187 -0.90 -14.36 16.09
C GLU A 187 -0.93 -15.89 16.15
N PRO A 188 -2.09 -16.59 16.14
CA PRO A 188 -2.11 -18.05 16.04
C PRO A 188 -1.41 -18.61 14.80
N ALA A 189 -1.58 -17.97 13.64
CA ALA A 189 -0.86 -18.35 12.44
C ALA A 189 0.65 -18.13 12.58
N VAL A 190 1.08 -17.04 13.23
CA VAL A 190 2.50 -16.81 13.54
C VAL A 190 3.02 -17.88 14.50
N GLU A 191 2.29 -18.23 15.56
CA GLU A 191 2.69 -19.28 16.50
C GLU A 191 2.91 -20.63 15.82
N ASP A 192 1.92 -21.09 15.05
CA ASP A 192 1.98 -22.39 14.36
C ASP A 192 3.14 -22.44 13.35
N VAL A 193 3.34 -21.37 12.60
CA VAL A 193 4.33 -21.34 11.52
C VAL A 193 5.72 -21.02 12.04
N LEU A 194 5.90 -19.90 12.76
CA LEU A 194 7.20 -19.47 13.25
C LEU A 194 7.73 -20.44 14.29
N PHE A 195 7.02 -20.64 15.40
CA PHE A 195 7.53 -21.43 16.51
C PHE A 195 7.29 -22.93 16.35
N GLY A 196 6.20 -23.33 15.69
CA GLY A 196 5.89 -24.73 15.44
C GLY A 196 6.73 -25.38 14.34
N GLN A 197 7.10 -24.63 13.29
CA GLN A 197 7.70 -25.22 12.07
C GLN A 197 9.06 -24.61 11.71
N ILE A 198 9.25 -23.30 11.85
CA ILE A 198 10.44 -22.59 11.32
C ILE A 198 11.59 -22.57 12.34
N VAL A 199 11.34 -22.17 13.59
CA VAL A 199 12.38 -22.05 14.62
C VAL A 199 13.21 -23.33 14.79
N PRO A 200 12.63 -24.55 14.78
CA PRO A 200 13.41 -25.78 14.93
C PRO A 200 14.42 -26.07 13.81
N VAL A 201 14.27 -25.46 12.64
CA VAL A 201 15.10 -25.74 11.45
C VAL A 201 16.01 -24.59 11.05
N LEU A 202 15.90 -23.42 11.71
CA LEU A 202 16.75 -22.28 11.44
C LEU A 202 18.14 -22.45 12.07
N ALA A 203 19.15 -22.00 11.33
CA ALA A 203 20.50 -21.92 11.85
C ALA A 203 20.60 -20.78 12.90
N PRO A 204 21.44 -20.93 13.94
CA PRO A 204 21.73 -19.84 14.86
C PRO A 204 22.15 -18.57 14.13
N GLY A 205 21.65 -17.42 14.57
CA GLY A 205 21.88 -16.12 13.95
C GLY A 205 21.03 -15.81 12.73
N ALA A 206 20.15 -16.71 12.26
CA ALA A 206 19.21 -16.37 11.20
C ALA A 206 18.27 -15.22 11.63
N VAL A 207 17.89 -14.37 10.67
CA VAL A 207 17.01 -13.22 10.90
C VAL A 207 15.58 -13.54 10.47
N VAL A 208 14.62 -13.29 11.36
CA VAL A 208 13.19 -13.36 11.06
C VAL A 208 12.65 -11.94 10.90
N ILE A 209 12.27 -11.59 9.68
CA ILE A 209 11.56 -10.35 9.36
C ILE A 209 10.06 -10.63 9.45
N ASP A 210 9.39 -10.12 10.48
CA ASP A 210 7.96 -10.32 10.67
C ASP A 210 7.17 -9.08 10.23
N THR A 211 6.44 -9.22 9.11
CA THR A 211 5.55 -8.17 8.57
C THR A 211 4.09 -8.37 8.95
N SER A 212 3.79 -9.43 9.72
CA SER A 212 2.44 -9.75 10.19
C SER A 212 1.95 -8.66 11.15
N THR A 213 0.63 -8.41 11.16
CA THR A 213 0.04 -7.48 12.13
C THR A 213 -0.38 -8.24 13.39
N VAL A 214 0.31 -7.95 14.50
CA VAL A 214 0.17 -8.59 15.82
C VAL A 214 0.08 -7.52 16.92
N SER A 215 -0.27 -7.89 18.14
CA SER A 215 -0.23 -6.97 19.29
C SER A 215 1.22 -6.58 19.65
N PRO A 216 1.43 -5.38 20.22
CA PRO A 216 2.74 -4.96 20.73
C PRO A 216 3.28 -5.90 21.81
N ALA A 217 2.40 -6.44 22.66
CA ALA A 217 2.77 -7.43 23.67
C ALA A 217 3.32 -8.72 23.04
N TYR A 218 2.60 -9.26 22.06
CA TYR A 218 3.03 -10.45 21.31
C TYR A 218 4.35 -10.22 20.57
N ALA A 219 4.52 -9.06 19.92
CA ALA A 219 5.76 -8.71 19.23
C ALA A 219 6.98 -8.72 20.16
N LYS A 220 6.83 -8.18 21.38
CA LYS A 220 7.87 -8.20 22.43
C LYS A 220 8.18 -9.62 22.90
N GLU A 221 7.15 -10.40 23.18
CA GLU A 221 7.30 -11.80 23.61
C GLU A 221 8.00 -12.64 22.53
N SER A 222 7.57 -12.52 21.28
CA SER A 222 8.14 -13.23 20.15
C SER A 222 9.61 -12.87 19.93
N ALA A 223 9.97 -11.58 20.09
CA ALA A 223 11.37 -11.14 20.04
C ALA A 223 12.23 -11.84 21.11
N ALA A 224 11.74 -11.90 22.36
CA ALA A 224 12.44 -12.55 23.46
C ALA A 224 12.60 -14.07 23.22
N ARG A 225 11.56 -14.73 22.71
CA ARG A 225 11.58 -16.17 22.40
C ARG A 225 12.55 -16.50 21.26
N LEU A 226 12.60 -15.69 20.21
CA LEU A 226 13.58 -15.86 19.14
C LEU A 226 15.01 -15.64 19.64
N SER A 227 15.24 -14.60 20.46
CA SER A 227 16.55 -14.35 21.07
C SER A 227 17.01 -15.52 21.94
N ALA A 228 16.13 -16.09 22.76
CA ALA A 228 16.41 -17.27 23.58
C ALA A 228 16.75 -18.52 22.74
N ALA A 229 16.26 -18.60 21.51
CA ALA A 229 16.60 -19.66 20.54
C ALA A 229 17.88 -19.35 19.73
N GLY A 230 18.57 -18.24 20.01
CA GLY A 230 19.76 -17.81 19.26
C GLY A 230 19.43 -17.24 17.89
N LEU A 231 18.19 -16.79 17.68
CA LEU A 231 17.70 -16.18 16.44
C LEU A 231 17.47 -14.68 16.62
N ARG A 232 17.37 -13.96 15.51
CA ARG A 232 17.24 -12.51 15.49
C ARG A 232 15.88 -12.12 14.92
N ARG A 233 15.25 -11.08 15.46
CA ARG A 233 13.93 -10.61 15.02
C ARG A 233 14.03 -9.17 14.54
N VAL A 234 13.59 -8.95 13.31
CA VAL A 234 13.26 -7.61 12.79
C VAL A 234 11.75 -7.55 12.65
N GLU A 235 11.10 -6.77 13.50
CA GLU A 235 9.70 -6.42 13.31
C GLU A 235 9.63 -5.40 12.17
N ALA A 236 8.77 -5.63 11.17
CA ALA A 236 8.70 -4.81 9.96
C ALA A 236 7.24 -4.60 9.51
N CYS A 237 6.47 -3.86 10.30
CA CYS A 237 5.08 -3.60 9.98
C CYS A 237 4.93 -2.68 8.77
N VAL A 238 4.07 -3.07 7.82
CA VAL A 238 3.91 -2.36 6.55
C VAL A 238 2.63 -1.54 6.47
N VAL A 239 2.72 -0.36 5.86
CA VAL A 239 1.57 0.51 5.54
C VAL A 239 1.53 0.76 4.04
N GLY A 240 0.41 0.41 3.43
CA GLY A 240 0.14 0.53 2.01
C GLY A 240 -0.95 -0.43 1.57
N ASN A 241 -1.08 -0.62 0.27
CA ASN A 241 -2.03 -1.56 -0.35
C ASN A 241 -1.29 -2.65 -1.17
N PRO A 242 -1.99 -3.69 -1.65
CA PRO A 242 -1.37 -4.76 -2.41
C PRO A 242 -0.64 -4.31 -3.70
N PHE A 243 -1.10 -3.25 -4.34
CA PHE A 243 -0.43 -2.69 -5.53
C PHE A 243 0.91 -2.06 -5.15
N GLN A 244 0.92 -1.26 -4.07
CA GLN A 244 2.16 -0.69 -3.53
C GLN A 244 3.13 -1.77 -3.04
N ALA A 245 2.63 -2.88 -2.51
CA ALA A 245 3.46 -4.04 -2.17
C ALA A 245 4.14 -4.64 -3.39
N ARG A 246 3.40 -4.81 -4.50
CA ARG A 246 3.93 -5.33 -5.78
C ARG A 246 4.96 -4.40 -6.40
N GLU A 247 4.80 -3.09 -6.23
CA GLU A 247 5.69 -2.05 -6.77
C GLU A 247 6.90 -1.72 -5.87
N GLY A 248 7.00 -2.31 -4.67
CA GLY A 248 8.07 -1.97 -3.72
C GLY A 248 7.93 -0.57 -3.12
N LYS A 249 6.69 -0.07 -2.96
CA LYS A 249 6.37 1.30 -2.51
C LYS A 249 5.63 1.33 -1.19
N LEU A 250 5.81 0.32 -0.35
CA LEU A 250 5.27 0.34 1.01
C LEU A 250 6.05 1.34 1.88
N ARG A 251 5.41 1.78 2.96
CA ARG A 251 6.13 2.36 4.10
C ARG A 251 6.33 1.25 5.12
N VAL A 252 7.58 1.03 5.50
CA VAL A 252 7.99 -0.06 6.40
C VAL A 252 8.42 0.56 7.73
N TYR A 253 7.71 0.22 8.79
CA TYR A 253 8.06 0.64 10.15
C TYR A 253 8.72 -0.53 10.84
N THR A 254 9.94 -0.34 11.29
CA THR A 254 10.75 -1.40 11.89
C THR A 254 11.01 -1.20 13.36
N SER A 255 11.21 -2.31 14.07
CA SER A 255 11.64 -2.34 15.46
C SER A 255 12.54 -3.54 15.72
N GLY A 256 13.40 -3.42 16.73
CA GLY A 256 14.46 -4.38 17.02
C GLY A 256 15.84 -3.74 17.04
N GLU A 257 16.87 -4.58 17.03
CA GLU A 257 18.27 -4.15 17.03
C GLU A 257 18.63 -3.44 15.71
N GLN A 258 19.27 -2.27 15.80
CA GLN A 258 19.65 -1.48 14.63
C GLN A 258 20.56 -2.28 13.69
N ALA A 259 21.52 -3.04 14.23
CA ALA A 259 22.46 -3.83 13.44
C ALA A 259 21.74 -4.89 12.59
N ASP A 260 20.70 -5.53 13.12
CA ASP A 260 19.93 -6.53 12.39
C ASP A 260 19.08 -5.89 11.29
N ILE A 261 18.52 -4.71 11.56
CA ILE A 261 17.79 -3.90 10.57
C ILE A 261 18.71 -3.45 9.44
N ASP A 262 19.92 -3.01 9.77
CA ASP A 262 20.93 -2.58 8.79
C ASP A 262 21.38 -3.74 7.90
N GLU A 263 21.56 -4.94 8.47
CA GLU A 263 21.90 -6.16 7.74
C GLU A 263 20.82 -6.51 6.71
N VAL A 264 19.54 -6.48 7.12
CA VAL A 264 18.42 -6.80 6.22
C VAL A 264 17.87 -5.60 5.46
N ARG A 265 18.48 -4.42 5.61
CA ARG A 265 18.04 -3.17 4.98
C ARG A 265 17.80 -3.31 3.47
N PRO A 266 18.65 -4.02 2.70
CA PRO A 266 18.39 -4.22 1.28
C PRO A 266 17.09 -4.98 0.97
N LEU A 267 16.62 -5.86 1.86
CA LEU A 267 15.33 -6.55 1.73
C LEU A 267 14.16 -5.60 2.03
N LEU A 268 14.31 -4.75 3.04
CA LEU A 268 13.31 -3.76 3.43
C LEU A 268 13.13 -2.68 2.36
N ASP A 269 14.22 -2.19 1.79
CA ASP A 269 14.19 -1.21 0.68
C ASP A 269 13.64 -1.82 -0.62
N ALA A 270 13.72 -3.14 -0.79
CA ALA A 270 13.14 -3.80 -1.95
C ALA A 270 11.61 -3.91 -1.88
N ILE A 271 11.01 -3.85 -0.68
CA ILE A 271 9.55 -3.91 -0.49
C ILE A 271 8.94 -2.53 -0.21
N GLY A 272 9.76 -1.52 0.12
CA GLY A 272 9.32 -0.22 0.57
C GLY A 272 10.08 0.96 0.00
N SER A 273 9.37 2.06 -0.21
CA SER A 273 9.95 3.36 -0.57
C SER A 273 10.50 4.13 0.63
N GLU A 274 10.13 3.70 1.84
CA GLU A 274 10.55 4.32 3.10
C GLU A 274 10.67 3.24 4.17
N VAL A 275 11.78 3.26 4.92
CA VAL A 275 12.04 2.37 6.05
C VAL A 275 12.36 3.22 7.28
N VAL A 276 11.56 3.09 8.33
CA VAL A 276 11.65 3.91 9.55
C VAL A 276 11.85 3.00 10.75
N HIS A 277 12.97 3.14 11.46
CA HIS A 277 13.21 2.46 12.72
C HIS A 277 12.57 3.22 13.88
N LEU A 278 11.77 2.51 14.68
CA LEU A 278 11.01 3.06 15.81
C LEU A 278 11.55 2.62 17.18
N GLY A 279 12.69 1.94 17.20
CA GLY A 279 13.35 1.49 18.42
C GLY A 279 12.95 0.08 18.82
N ALA A 280 12.54 -0.08 20.08
CA ALA A 280 12.38 -1.39 20.70
C ALA A 280 11.19 -2.19 20.13
N PRO A 281 11.22 -3.54 20.19
CA PRO A 281 10.11 -4.39 19.77
C PRO A 281 8.74 -3.97 20.33
N GLY A 282 7.71 -4.10 19.51
CA GLY A 282 6.33 -3.70 19.74
C GLY A 282 5.99 -2.27 19.30
N THR A 283 6.98 -1.41 19.04
CA THR A 283 6.71 -0.02 18.61
C THR A 283 6.18 0.05 17.18
N ALA A 284 6.68 -0.78 16.26
CA ALA A 284 6.15 -0.90 14.89
C ALA A 284 4.73 -1.50 14.86
N ALA A 285 4.43 -2.49 15.70
CA ALA A 285 3.08 -3.01 15.89
C ALA A 285 2.15 -1.92 16.40
N THR A 286 2.60 -1.13 17.40
CA THR A 286 1.80 -0.02 17.94
C THR A 286 1.45 1.00 16.84
N ILE A 287 2.43 1.47 16.05
CA ILE A 287 2.16 2.45 15.00
C ILE A 287 1.25 1.86 13.91
N LYS A 288 1.44 0.59 13.57
CA LYS A 288 0.61 -0.12 12.58
C LYS A 288 -0.85 -0.19 13.03
N LEU A 289 -1.09 -0.53 14.29
CA LEU A 289 -2.41 -0.57 14.88
C LEU A 289 -3.06 0.82 14.91
N ILE A 290 -2.30 1.88 15.22
CA ILE A 290 -2.79 3.27 15.11
C ILE A 290 -3.25 3.60 13.68
N PHE A 291 -2.47 3.25 12.66
CA PHE A 291 -2.89 3.46 11.27
C PHE A 291 -4.18 2.71 10.92
N ASN A 292 -4.34 1.48 11.43
CA ASN A 292 -5.52 0.67 11.16
C ASN A 292 -6.76 1.15 11.96
N LEU A 293 -6.59 1.73 13.16
CA LEU A 293 -7.66 2.47 13.85
C LEU A 293 -8.20 3.61 13.00
N LEU A 294 -7.30 4.44 12.46
CA LEU A 294 -7.67 5.55 11.58
C LEU A 294 -8.33 5.07 10.28
N LEU A 295 -7.85 3.95 9.73
CA LEU A 295 -8.42 3.33 8.53
C LEU A 295 -9.86 2.86 8.79
N GLY A 296 -10.09 2.12 9.88
CA GLY A 296 -11.40 1.62 10.26
C GLY A 296 -12.40 2.74 10.52
N ALA A 297 -12.00 3.78 11.25
CA ALA A 297 -12.84 4.94 11.52
C ALA A 297 -13.27 5.66 10.22
N GLN A 298 -12.35 5.88 9.29
CA GLN A 298 -12.67 6.52 8.01
C GLN A 298 -13.67 5.71 7.17
N VAL A 299 -13.55 4.37 7.17
CA VAL A 299 -14.48 3.50 6.46
C VAL A 299 -15.87 3.53 7.11
N ALA A 300 -15.94 3.43 8.43
CA ALA A 300 -17.20 3.49 9.17
C ALA A 300 -17.90 4.84 9.01
N SER A 301 -17.19 5.95 9.18
CA SER A 301 -17.77 7.29 9.01
C SER A 301 -18.25 7.54 7.57
N LEU A 302 -17.54 7.01 6.55
CA LEU A 302 -18.00 7.08 5.17
C LEU A 302 -19.31 6.29 4.98
N ALA A 303 -19.36 5.06 5.50
CA ALA A 303 -20.55 4.21 5.43
C ALA A 303 -21.77 4.88 6.08
N GLU A 304 -21.62 5.43 7.28
CA GLU A 304 -22.69 6.16 7.99
C GLU A 304 -23.15 7.42 7.27
N ALA A 305 -22.21 8.24 6.78
CA ALA A 305 -22.53 9.46 6.05
C ALA A 305 -23.33 9.15 4.77
N VAL A 306 -22.96 8.08 4.05
CA VAL A 306 -23.66 7.67 2.83
C VAL A 306 -25.02 7.08 3.16
N ALA A 307 -25.13 6.24 4.19
CA ALA A 307 -26.41 5.69 4.64
C ALA A 307 -27.40 6.80 5.03
N TYR A 308 -26.94 7.81 5.78
CA TYR A 308 -27.75 8.97 6.11
C TYR A 308 -28.20 9.75 4.86
N GLY A 309 -27.27 10.05 3.94
CA GLY A 309 -27.60 10.79 2.73
C GLY A 309 -28.62 10.08 1.84
N VAL A 310 -28.52 8.75 1.73
CA VAL A 310 -29.51 7.93 1.01
C VAL A 310 -30.89 8.00 1.70
N GLU A 311 -30.95 7.88 3.02
CA GLU A 311 -32.22 8.04 3.77
C GLU A 311 -32.79 9.45 3.64
N ALA A 312 -31.92 10.47 3.52
CA ALA A 312 -32.32 11.84 3.23
C ALA A 312 -32.76 12.09 1.77
N GLY A 313 -32.75 11.06 0.91
CA GLY A 313 -33.23 11.10 -0.47
C GLY A 313 -32.17 11.48 -1.50
N LEU A 314 -30.88 11.47 -1.14
CA LEU A 314 -29.78 11.67 -2.09
C LEU A 314 -29.47 10.37 -2.84
N ASP A 315 -29.06 10.51 -4.10
CA ASP A 315 -28.54 9.39 -4.88
C ASP A 315 -27.19 8.90 -4.30
N ARG A 316 -27.07 7.59 -4.10
CA ARG A 316 -25.90 6.93 -3.49
C ARG A 316 -24.63 7.22 -4.30
N ASP A 317 -24.69 7.08 -5.61
CA ASP A 317 -23.52 7.21 -6.49
C ASP A 317 -23.05 8.67 -6.56
N SER A 318 -24.00 9.60 -6.73
CA SER A 318 -23.73 11.03 -6.70
C SER A 318 -23.12 11.47 -5.36
N LEU A 319 -23.61 10.94 -4.25
CA LEU A 319 -23.08 11.23 -2.91
C LEU A 319 -21.66 10.69 -2.72
N LEU A 320 -21.41 9.44 -3.09
CA LEU A 320 -20.08 8.84 -3.04
C LEU A 320 -19.09 9.60 -3.93
N GLY A 321 -19.50 10.00 -5.13
CA GLY A 321 -18.71 10.83 -6.03
C GLY A 321 -18.40 12.21 -5.45
N ALA A 322 -19.40 12.89 -4.88
CA ALA A 322 -19.23 14.19 -4.25
C ALA A 322 -18.28 14.13 -3.04
N ILE A 323 -18.42 13.11 -2.18
CA ILE A 323 -17.53 12.91 -1.03
C ILE A 323 -16.12 12.60 -1.51
N ALA A 324 -15.94 11.72 -2.49
CA ALA A 324 -14.62 11.38 -3.05
C ALA A 324 -13.91 12.59 -3.68
N GLY A 325 -14.66 13.44 -4.38
CA GLY A 325 -14.13 14.67 -5.01
C GLY A 325 -13.90 15.84 -4.05
N SER A 326 -14.32 15.72 -2.79
CA SER A 326 -14.24 16.83 -1.82
C SER A 326 -12.83 17.06 -1.28
N GLY A 327 -12.57 18.29 -0.79
CA GLY A 327 -11.30 18.68 -0.18
C GLY A 327 -11.00 18.03 1.17
N PHE A 328 -11.99 17.41 1.83
CA PHE A 328 -11.78 16.65 3.07
C PHE A 328 -11.53 15.16 2.83
N SER A 329 -11.61 14.70 1.58
CA SER A 329 -11.45 13.28 1.24
C SER A 329 -10.00 12.85 1.26
N SER A 330 -9.69 11.86 2.10
CA SER A 330 -8.39 11.18 2.12
C SER A 330 -8.25 10.19 0.95
N ILE A 331 -7.02 9.76 0.64
CA ILE A 331 -6.77 8.71 -0.35
C ILE A 331 -7.53 7.42 0.00
N VAL A 332 -7.60 7.09 1.30
CA VAL A 332 -8.37 5.94 1.81
C VAL A 332 -9.85 6.11 1.49
N MET A 333 -10.44 7.26 1.82
CA MET A 333 -11.86 7.49 1.59
C MET A 333 -12.21 7.42 0.10
N ARG A 334 -11.41 8.01 -0.78
CA ARG A 334 -11.63 7.93 -2.24
C ARG A 334 -11.60 6.50 -2.75
N PHE A 335 -10.59 5.74 -2.32
CA PHE A 335 -10.45 4.34 -2.71
C PHE A 335 -11.65 3.51 -2.26
N ARG A 336 -12.08 3.67 -1.00
CA ARG A 336 -13.21 2.93 -0.41
C ARG A 336 -14.54 3.37 -0.99
N ALA A 337 -14.72 4.67 -1.26
CA ALA A 337 -15.91 5.20 -1.91
C ALA A 337 -16.13 4.56 -3.29
N GLU A 338 -15.07 4.34 -4.06
CA GLU A 338 -15.18 3.69 -5.38
C GLU A 338 -15.60 2.21 -5.28
N LEU A 339 -15.10 1.48 -4.28
CA LEU A 339 -15.54 0.11 -4.01
C LEU A 339 -17.02 0.06 -3.58
N MET A 340 -17.42 0.97 -2.70
CA MET A 340 -18.81 1.12 -2.24
C MET A 340 -19.75 1.54 -3.39
N ARG A 341 -19.29 2.38 -4.31
CA ARG A 341 -20.07 2.83 -5.47
C ARG A 341 -20.34 1.68 -6.44
N LYS A 342 -19.33 0.84 -6.66
CA LYS A 342 -19.43 -0.35 -7.53
C LYS A 342 -20.05 -1.57 -6.85
N SER A 343 -20.32 -1.49 -5.54
CA SER A 343 -20.69 -2.63 -4.69
C SER A 343 -19.74 -3.83 -4.90
N SER A 344 -18.45 -3.54 -5.09
CA SER A 344 -17.43 -4.54 -5.41
C SER A 344 -16.52 -4.74 -4.21
N TYR A 345 -16.79 -5.82 -3.48
CA TYR A 345 -16.10 -6.15 -2.24
C TYR A 345 -15.23 -7.42 -2.35
N GLU A 346 -15.22 -8.04 -3.53
CA GLU A 346 -14.49 -9.27 -3.83
C GLU A 346 -13.70 -9.12 -5.14
N PRO A 347 -12.42 -9.53 -5.18
CA PRO A 347 -11.61 -9.97 -4.05
C PRO A 347 -11.33 -8.81 -3.07
N ALA A 348 -11.27 -9.12 -1.77
CA ALA A 348 -11.04 -8.10 -0.75
C ALA A 348 -9.61 -7.54 -0.83
N PHE A 349 -9.46 -6.21 -0.81
CA PHE A 349 -8.15 -5.57 -0.64
C PHE A 349 -7.72 -5.63 0.82
N PHE A 350 -8.67 -5.47 1.74
CA PHE A 350 -8.47 -5.71 3.15
C PHE A 350 -9.75 -6.31 3.75
N ARG A 351 -9.68 -7.58 4.16
CA ARG A 351 -10.83 -8.34 4.64
C ARG A 351 -11.41 -7.75 5.93
N SER A 352 -12.73 -7.73 6.05
CA SER A 352 -13.45 -7.26 7.25
C SER A 352 -13.01 -8.00 8.51
N THR A 353 -12.75 -9.31 8.44
CA THR A 353 -12.22 -10.08 9.59
C THR A 353 -10.83 -9.59 10.04
N LEU A 354 -9.98 -9.17 9.11
CA LEU A 354 -8.65 -8.64 9.46
C LEU A 354 -8.74 -7.22 10.02
N MET A 355 -9.66 -6.40 9.49
CA MET A 355 -9.95 -5.08 10.05
C MET A 355 -10.48 -5.18 11.49
N GLU A 356 -11.48 -6.03 11.75
CA GLU A 356 -11.99 -6.26 13.11
C GLU A 356 -10.87 -6.69 14.05
N LYS A 357 -10.05 -7.66 13.64
CA LYS A 357 -8.89 -8.12 14.40
C LYS A 357 -7.97 -6.96 14.77
N ASP A 358 -7.60 -6.14 13.80
CA ASP A 358 -6.65 -5.04 14.03
C ASP A 358 -7.25 -3.96 14.95
N LEU A 359 -8.55 -3.65 14.79
CA LEU A 359 -9.25 -2.74 15.71
C LEU A 359 -9.26 -3.28 17.13
N ARG A 360 -9.58 -4.57 17.30
CA ARG A 360 -9.58 -5.23 18.60
C ARG A 360 -8.20 -5.22 19.25
N LEU A 361 -7.14 -5.60 18.52
CA LEU A 361 -5.77 -5.58 19.04
C LEU A 361 -5.36 -4.17 19.50
N ALA A 362 -5.73 -3.14 18.73
CA ALA A 362 -5.40 -1.76 19.05
C ALA A 362 -6.15 -1.25 20.29
N ILE A 363 -7.43 -1.59 20.42
CA ILE A 363 -8.28 -1.22 21.56
C ILE A 363 -7.80 -1.92 22.83
N ASP A 364 -7.49 -3.22 22.76
CA ASP A 364 -6.98 -4.00 23.88
C ASP A 364 -5.63 -3.43 24.36
N ASP A 365 -4.71 -3.11 23.44
CA ASP A 365 -3.42 -2.49 23.77
C ASP A 365 -3.58 -1.09 24.40
N ALA A 366 -4.46 -0.25 23.85
CA ALA A 366 -4.76 1.05 24.42
C ALA A 366 -5.33 0.96 25.84
N ALA A 367 -6.19 -0.04 26.10
CA ALA A 367 -6.75 -0.28 27.43
C ALA A 367 -5.67 -0.66 28.45
N LEU A 368 -4.68 -1.47 28.07
CA LEU A 368 -3.51 -1.78 28.90
C LEU A 368 -2.68 -0.53 29.22
N ALA A 369 -2.63 0.44 28.31
CA ALA A 369 -2.00 1.74 28.51
C ALA A 369 -2.88 2.76 29.28
N GLY A 370 -4.09 2.38 29.70
CA GLY A 370 -5.03 3.26 30.41
C GLY A 370 -5.73 4.28 29.51
N VAL A 371 -5.71 4.10 28.19
CA VAL A 371 -6.36 4.97 27.20
C VAL A 371 -7.64 4.32 26.71
N ARG A 372 -8.77 5.05 26.83
CA ARG A 372 -10.06 4.59 26.28
C ARG A 372 -10.32 5.20 24.91
N LEU A 373 -10.86 4.39 23.99
CA LEU A 373 -11.08 4.76 22.60
C LEU A 373 -12.57 4.61 22.22
N PRO A 374 -13.50 5.35 22.85
CA PRO A 374 -14.94 5.09 22.75
C PRO A 374 -15.51 5.17 21.34
N VAL A 375 -14.97 6.04 20.48
CA VAL A 375 -15.37 6.11 19.06
C VAL A 375 -14.97 4.82 18.33
N LEU A 376 -13.78 4.31 18.61
CA LEU A 376 -13.23 3.15 17.93
C LEU A 376 -13.83 1.84 18.45
N ASP A 377 -14.30 1.81 19.70
CA ASP A 377 -15.10 0.70 20.24
C ASP A 377 -16.35 0.46 19.37
N THR A 378 -17.11 1.52 19.05
CA THR A 378 -18.30 1.44 18.19
C THR A 378 -17.94 1.05 16.75
N VAL A 379 -16.82 1.55 16.23
CA VAL A 379 -16.32 1.16 14.89
C VAL A 379 -16.00 -0.34 14.87
N ARG A 380 -15.31 -0.86 15.89
CA ARG A 380 -14.99 -2.29 16.02
C ARG A 380 -16.27 -3.13 16.08
N GLU A 381 -17.26 -2.72 16.87
CA GLU A 381 -18.55 -3.42 16.96
C GLU A 381 -19.25 -3.50 15.60
N SER A 382 -19.16 -2.44 14.79
CA SER A 382 -19.75 -2.41 13.45
C SER A 382 -19.07 -3.42 12.51
N PHE A 383 -17.74 -3.52 12.55
CA PHE A 383 -17.01 -4.56 11.81
C PHE A 383 -17.30 -5.97 12.34
N ALA A 384 -17.39 -6.15 13.66
CA ALA A 384 -17.75 -7.43 14.26
C ALA A 384 -19.16 -7.89 13.82
N ALA A 385 -20.12 -6.96 13.71
CA ALA A 385 -21.44 -7.25 13.19
C ALA A 385 -21.41 -7.69 11.71
N ALA A 386 -20.65 -6.99 10.86
CA ALA A 386 -20.47 -7.38 9.46
C ALA A 386 -19.83 -8.77 9.31
N VAL A 387 -18.83 -9.09 10.14
CA VAL A 387 -18.20 -10.42 10.19
C VAL A 387 -19.21 -11.48 10.63
N ALA A 388 -19.98 -11.22 11.69
CA ALA A 388 -21.02 -12.13 12.19
C ALA A 388 -22.14 -12.38 11.17
N ALA A 389 -22.40 -11.42 10.29
CA ALA A 389 -23.34 -11.54 9.18
C ALA A 389 -22.80 -12.35 7.98
N GLY A 390 -21.57 -12.86 8.04
CA GLY A 390 -20.97 -13.69 7.00
C GLY A 390 -20.11 -12.94 5.97
N ASP A 391 -19.93 -11.63 6.13
CA ASP A 391 -19.17 -10.79 5.19
C ASP A 391 -17.71 -10.59 5.61
N GLY A 392 -17.18 -11.48 6.44
CA GLY A 392 -15.81 -11.41 6.97
C GLY A 392 -14.71 -11.47 5.89
N ASP A 393 -14.93 -12.25 4.82
CA ASP A 393 -13.98 -12.38 3.70
C ASP A 393 -14.11 -11.29 2.63
N LYS A 394 -15.17 -10.47 2.70
CA LYS A 394 -15.33 -9.30 1.83
C LYS A 394 -14.44 -8.16 2.30
N ASP A 395 -14.19 -7.22 1.40
CA ASP A 395 -13.46 -5.99 1.70
C ASP A 395 -14.15 -5.19 2.81
N ALA A 396 -13.37 -4.55 3.69
CA ALA A 396 -13.87 -3.69 4.77
C ALA A 396 -14.88 -2.63 4.31
N SER A 397 -14.86 -2.23 3.03
CA SER A 397 -15.87 -1.33 2.44
C SER A 397 -17.30 -1.89 2.47
N VAL A 398 -17.48 -3.21 2.61
CA VAL A 398 -18.80 -3.85 2.73
C VAL A 398 -19.59 -3.35 3.93
N LEU A 399 -18.94 -2.71 4.91
CA LEU A 399 -19.58 -2.11 6.08
C LEU A 399 -20.75 -1.19 5.72
N ILE A 400 -20.71 -0.53 4.56
CA ILE A 400 -21.83 0.30 4.06
C ILE A 400 -23.14 -0.50 3.93
N GLU A 401 -23.09 -1.77 3.56
CA GLU A 401 -24.28 -2.63 3.41
C GLU A 401 -24.88 -3.04 4.76
N HIS A 402 -24.09 -2.96 5.84
CA HIS A 402 -24.51 -3.29 7.20
C HIS A 402 -25.04 -2.07 7.97
N THR A 403 -24.86 -0.86 7.44
CA THR A 403 -25.22 0.39 8.11
C THR A 403 -26.73 0.71 7.97
N THR A 404 -27.42 0.10 7.00
CA THR A 404 -28.82 0.34 6.64
C THR A 404 -29.87 -0.37 7.51
N ALA A 405 -29.49 -1.11 8.56
CA ALA A 405 -30.40 -2.00 9.29
C ALA A 405 -31.07 -1.40 10.55
N ALA A 406 -30.57 -0.29 11.11
CA ALA A 406 -31.01 0.17 12.44
C ALA A 406 -32.42 0.79 12.49
N THR A 407 -33.00 1.25 11.37
CA THR A 407 -34.22 2.10 11.39
C THR A 407 -35.51 1.39 10.96
N LYS A 408 -35.48 0.13 10.50
CA LYS A 408 -36.70 -0.60 10.10
C LYS A 408 -37.44 -1.29 11.27
N GLY A 409 -37.23 -0.81 12.50
CA GLY A 409 -37.92 -1.28 13.70
C GLY A 409 -38.68 -0.15 14.41
N LYS A 410 -40.00 -0.13 14.24
CA LYS A 410 -41.02 0.64 15.00
C LYS A 410 -41.07 2.16 14.75
N GLY A 411 -41.99 2.58 13.89
CA GLY A 411 -42.43 3.98 13.85
C GLY A 411 -43.36 4.25 12.67
N GLY A 412 -44.66 4.05 12.87
CA GLY A 412 -45.66 4.57 11.94
C GLY A 412 -45.50 6.09 11.81
N ARG A 413 -45.55 6.59 10.57
CA ARG A 413 -45.72 8.02 10.30
C ARG A 413 -47.12 8.45 10.76
N PRO A 414 -47.28 9.56 11.50
CA PRO A 414 -48.50 10.36 11.40
C PRO A 414 -48.59 11.04 10.02
#